data_AF-F3GIR1-F1
#
_entry.id   AF-F3GIR1-F1
#
_cell.length_a   1.000
_cell.length_b   1.000
_cell.length_c   1.000
_cell.angle_alpha   90.00
_cell.angle_beta   90.00
_cell.angle_gamma   90.00
#
_symmetry.space_group_name_H-M   'P 1'
#
loop_
_entity.id
_entity.type
_entity.pdbx_description
1 polymer ?
#
loop_
_entity_poly.entity_id
_entity_poly.type
_entity_poly.pdbx_seq_one_letter_code
_entity_poly.pdbx_strand_id
1 'polypeptide(L)'
;MSMAARPGNFGVRFHNHLYQQLGLNFYYKTFAPNDLAAAVAGIRSLGLRGSAVSMPFKEACIELVDELDASAAAIQSINTIVNTDGHLKAFNTDYIAVAQLMESHAVPRSAFALRGSGGMAKAVAFALR
;
A
#
# COMPACT_ATOMS: atom_id res chain seq x y z
N MET A 1 -3.70 -9.87 -2.45
CA MET A 1 -4.59 -9.33 -3.51
C MET A 1 -4.34 -7.83 -3.69
N SER A 2 -5.03 -7.16 -4.60
CA SER A 2 -5.13 -5.68 -4.61
C SER A 2 -6.50 -5.16 -4.97
N MET A 3 -6.79 -3.93 -4.57
CA MET A 3 -8.01 -3.18 -4.89
C MET A 3 -7.66 -1.88 -5.62
N ALA A 4 -8.26 -1.67 -6.79
CA ALA A 4 -8.10 -0.45 -7.59
C ALA A 4 -9.32 -0.24 -8.50
N ALA A 5 -9.72 1.01 -8.75
CA ALA A 5 -10.80 1.27 -9.73
C ALA A 5 -10.40 0.87 -11.16
N ARG A 6 -9.10 0.91 -11.47
CA ARG A 6 -8.54 0.45 -12.74
C ARG A 6 -7.43 -0.58 -12.48
N PRO A 7 -7.78 -1.87 -12.37
CA PRO A 7 -6.83 -2.95 -12.13
C PRO A 7 -5.72 -3.02 -13.18
N GLY A 8 -4.47 -3.12 -12.72
CA GLY A 8 -3.31 -3.46 -13.56
C GLY A 8 -2.83 -4.89 -13.33
N ASN A 9 -1.98 -5.38 -14.23
CA ASN A 9 -1.41 -6.73 -14.17
C ASN A 9 0.00 -6.81 -13.58
N PHE A 10 0.64 -5.66 -13.26
CA PHE A 10 2.01 -5.66 -12.71
C PHE A 10 2.12 -6.47 -11.42
N GLY A 11 1.32 -6.14 -10.40
CA GLY A 11 1.35 -6.85 -9.11
C GLY A 11 0.98 -8.33 -9.24
N VAL A 12 0.01 -8.66 -10.10
CA VAL A 12 -0.37 -10.06 -10.39
C VAL A 12 0.82 -10.84 -10.94
N ARG A 13 1.54 -10.30 -11.92
CA ARG A 13 2.70 -10.98 -12.50
C ARG A 13 3.85 -11.06 -11.51
N PHE A 14 4.16 -9.95 -10.83
CA PHE A 14 5.29 -9.84 -9.91
C PHE A 14 5.15 -10.78 -8.71
N HIS A 15 4.03 -10.69 -7.98
CA HIS A 15 3.84 -11.49 -6.77
C HIS A 15 3.70 -12.98 -7.08
N ASN A 16 2.92 -13.38 -8.08
CA ASN A 16 2.78 -14.81 -8.40
C ASN A 16 4.09 -15.42 -8.91
N HIS A 17 4.90 -14.65 -9.66
CA HIS A 17 6.24 -15.10 -10.02
C HIS A 17 7.11 -15.35 -8.78
N LEU A 18 7.14 -14.40 -7.84
CA LEU A 18 7.90 -14.58 -6.59
C LEU A 18 7.38 -15.74 -5.74
N TYR A 19 6.06 -15.93 -5.64
CA TYR A 19 5.49 -17.07 -4.91
C TYR A 19 5.93 -18.40 -5.51
N GLN A 20 5.95 -18.50 -6.84
CA GLN A 20 6.47 -19.67 -7.54
C GLN A 20 7.97 -19.89 -7.29
N GLN A 21 8.79 -18.85 -7.41
CA GLN A 21 10.24 -18.94 -7.20
C GLN A 21 10.62 -19.31 -5.77
N LEU A 22 9.83 -18.87 -4.78
CA LEU A 22 10.09 -19.08 -3.37
C LEU A 22 9.37 -20.33 -2.80
N GLY A 23 8.63 -21.09 -3.61
CA GLY A 23 7.87 -22.26 -3.15
C GLY A 23 6.76 -21.91 -2.16
N LEU A 24 6.21 -20.70 -2.23
CA LEU A 24 5.17 -20.22 -1.32
C LEU A 24 3.78 -20.55 -1.86
N ASN A 25 2.94 -21.18 -1.03
CA ASN A 25 1.54 -21.45 -1.37
C ASN A 25 0.67 -20.19 -1.22
N PHE A 26 0.88 -19.23 -2.11
CA PHE A 26 0.19 -17.95 -2.15
C PHE A 26 -0.29 -17.66 -3.56
N TYR A 27 -1.35 -16.86 -3.66
CA TYR A 27 -1.86 -16.37 -4.93
C TYR A 27 -2.23 -14.88 -4.85
N TYR A 28 -1.85 -14.13 -5.87
CA TYR A 28 -2.14 -12.71 -5.98
C TYR A 28 -3.09 -12.42 -7.14
N LYS A 29 -4.15 -11.67 -6.87
CA LYS A 29 -5.08 -11.17 -7.88
C LYS A 29 -5.54 -9.74 -7.57
N THR A 30 -5.84 -8.98 -8.60
CA THR A 30 -6.39 -7.63 -8.50
C THR A 30 -7.92 -7.66 -8.67
N PHE A 31 -8.59 -6.81 -7.91
CA PHE A 31 -10.04 -6.64 -7.89
C PHE A 31 -10.39 -5.15 -8.02
N ALA A 32 -11.55 -4.87 -8.60
CA ALA A 32 -12.17 -3.56 -8.62
C ALA A 32 -13.47 -3.64 -7.79
N PRO A 33 -13.41 -3.40 -6.47
CA PRO A 33 -14.60 -3.47 -5.64
C PRO A 33 -15.55 -2.31 -5.98
N ASN A 34 -16.85 -2.63 -6.06
CA ASN A 34 -17.91 -1.63 -6.18
C ASN A 34 -18.34 -1.09 -4.80
N ASP A 35 -18.08 -1.85 -3.74
CA ASP A 35 -18.28 -1.48 -2.33
C ASP A 35 -16.97 -1.70 -1.59
N LEU A 36 -16.34 -0.60 -1.16
CA LEU A 36 -15.06 -0.64 -0.48
C LEU A 36 -15.16 -1.22 0.93
N ALA A 37 -16.22 -0.88 1.67
CA ALA A 37 -16.41 -1.35 3.04
C ALA A 37 -16.62 -2.86 3.05
N ALA A 38 -17.47 -3.37 2.15
CA ALA A 38 -17.66 -4.81 1.99
C ALA A 38 -16.37 -5.53 1.57
N ALA A 39 -15.56 -4.92 0.69
CA ALA A 39 -14.30 -5.50 0.28
C ALA A 39 -13.28 -5.60 1.43
N VAL A 40 -13.15 -4.54 2.24
CA VAL A 40 -12.27 -4.55 3.43
C VAL A 40 -12.77 -5.52 4.49
N ALA A 41 -14.09 -5.58 4.73
CA ALA A 41 -14.69 -6.60 5.58
C ALA A 41 -14.40 -8.02 5.06
N GLY A 42 -14.45 -8.22 3.74
CA GLY A 42 -14.08 -9.50 3.10
C GLY A 42 -12.61 -9.87 3.32
N ILE A 43 -11.68 -8.91 3.28
CA ILE A 43 -10.26 -9.16 3.61
C ILE A 43 -10.14 -9.74 5.02
N ARG A 44 -10.87 -9.17 5.99
CA ARG A 44 -10.91 -9.63 7.37
C ARG A 44 -11.57 -11.02 7.49
N SER A 45 -12.82 -11.13 7.06
CA SER A 45 -13.67 -12.31 7.29
C SER A 45 -13.23 -13.56 6.54
N LEU A 46 -12.59 -13.40 5.37
CA LEU A 46 -12.09 -14.54 4.58
C LEU A 46 -10.63 -14.89 4.91
N GLY A 47 -10.00 -14.20 5.88
CA GLY A 47 -8.61 -14.43 6.24
C GLY A 47 -7.61 -14.10 5.12
N LEU A 48 -7.91 -13.12 4.26
CA LEU A 48 -7.00 -12.75 3.19
C LEU A 48 -5.77 -12.04 3.79
N ARG A 49 -4.59 -12.66 3.63
CA ARG A 49 -3.36 -12.22 4.31
C ARG A 49 -2.98 -10.77 4.04
N GLY A 50 -3.19 -10.27 2.83
CA GLY A 50 -2.82 -8.90 2.50
C GLY A 50 -3.45 -8.36 1.23
N SER A 51 -3.61 -7.04 1.20
CA SER A 51 -4.20 -6.31 0.08
C SER A 51 -3.44 -5.02 -0.20
N ALA A 52 -2.96 -4.84 -1.43
CA ALA A 52 -2.52 -3.51 -1.85
C ALA A 52 -3.73 -2.65 -2.21
N VAL A 53 -3.67 -1.36 -1.88
CA VAL A 53 -4.73 -0.38 -2.07
C VAL A 53 -4.23 0.68 -3.04
N SER A 54 -4.97 0.90 -4.12
CA SER A 54 -4.67 1.93 -5.11
C SER A 54 -5.81 2.92 -5.25
N MET A 55 -5.64 3.92 -6.11
CA MET A 55 -6.64 4.95 -6.35
C MET A 55 -7.99 4.34 -6.77
N PRO A 56 -9.12 4.91 -6.29
CA PRO A 56 -9.26 6.07 -5.42
C PRO A 56 -9.39 5.71 -3.92
N PHE A 57 -8.93 4.53 -3.50
CA PHE A 57 -9.30 3.96 -2.21
C PHE A 57 -8.32 4.24 -1.06
N LYS A 58 -7.18 4.89 -1.35
CA LYS A 58 -6.06 5.00 -0.39
C LYS A 58 -6.42 5.75 0.89
N GLU A 59 -7.21 6.81 0.80
CA GLU A 59 -7.67 7.58 1.96
C GLU A 59 -8.93 6.98 2.57
N ALA A 60 -9.88 6.52 1.73
CA ALA A 60 -11.16 5.98 2.18
C ALA A 60 -11.04 4.69 3.00
N CYS A 61 -9.97 3.91 2.80
CA CYS A 61 -9.72 2.71 3.60
C CYS A 61 -9.25 2.99 5.03
N ILE A 62 -8.83 4.22 5.37
CA ILE A 62 -8.27 4.52 6.70
C ILE A 62 -9.29 4.25 7.81
N GLU A 63 -10.55 4.62 7.59
CA GLU A 63 -11.65 4.39 8.55
C GLU A 63 -12.09 2.91 8.65
N LEU A 64 -11.54 2.04 7.80
CA LEU A 64 -11.95 0.64 7.68
C LEU A 64 -10.90 -0.34 8.25
N VAL A 65 -9.74 0.16 8.67
CA VAL A 65 -8.64 -0.62 9.23
C VAL A 65 -8.50 -0.36 10.73
N ASP A 66 -7.81 -1.26 11.43
CA ASP A 66 -7.74 -1.26 12.89
C ASP A 66 -6.52 -0.47 13.42
N GLU A 67 -5.44 -0.41 12.63
CA GLU A 67 -4.20 0.24 13.03
C GLU A 67 -3.49 0.86 11.83
N LEU A 68 -2.95 2.08 12.00
CA LEU A 68 -2.05 2.70 11.04
C LEU A 68 -0.61 2.57 11.50
N ASP A 69 0.24 2.07 10.62
CA ASP A 69 1.69 2.18 10.75
C ASP A 69 2.14 3.64 10.57
N ALA A 70 3.30 3.98 11.15
CA ALA A 70 3.90 5.31 11.03
C ALA A 70 4.04 5.77 9.56
N SER A 71 4.35 4.84 8.64
CA SER A 71 4.42 5.12 7.20
C SER A 71 3.12 5.65 6.60
N ALA A 72 1.99 5.11 7.02
CA ALA A 72 0.66 5.55 6.58
C ALA A 72 0.20 6.80 7.33
N ALA A 73 0.42 6.84 8.65
CA ALA A 73 0.03 7.96 9.50
C ALA A 73 0.72 9.27 9.08
N ALA A 74 2.00 9.18 8.68
CA ALA A 74 2.77 10.33 8.21
C ALA A 74 2.10 11.06 7.05
N ILE A 75 1.46 10.34 6.12
CA ILE A 75 0.87 10.91 4.91
C ILE A 75 -0.64 10.77 4.80
N GLN A 76 -1.33 10.26 5.83
CA GLN A 76 -2.78 10.05 5.84
C GLN A 76 -3.28 9.41 4.53
N SER A 77 -2.63 8.31 4.14
CA SER A 77 -2.92 7.57 2.90
C SER A 77 -2.33 6.17 3.05
N ILE A 78 -3.12 5.13 2.78
CA ILE A 78 -2.65 3.73 2.86
C ILE A 78 -2.51 3.13 1.46
N ASN A 79 -1.53 2.27 1.25
CA ASN A 79 -1.42 1.49 0.01
C ASN A 79 -1.27 -0.02 0.26
N THR A 80 -1.21 -0.44 1.53
CA THR A 80 -0.95 -1.83 1.92
C THR A 80 -1.73 -2.12 3.19
N ILE A 81 -2.52 -3.20 3.18
CA ILE A 81 -3.20 -3.76 4.35
C ILE A 81 -2.61 -5.14 4.60
N VAL A 82 -2.26 -5.43 5.86
CA VAL A 82 -1.85 -6.75 6.33
C VAL A 82 -2.85 -7.22 7.37
N ASN A 83 -3.43 -8.39 7.14
CA ASN A 83 -4.38 -9.02 8.07
C ASN A 83 -3.63 -10.06 8.92
N THR A 84 -3.61 -9.85 10.24
CA THR A 84 -3.09 -10.82 11.21
C THR A 84 -4.23 -11.21 12.15
N ASP A 85 -4.76 -12.43 11.97
CA ASP A 85 -5.83 -13.00 12.79
C ASP A 85 -7.07 -12.08 12.92
N GLY A 86 -7.41 -11.37 11.85
CA GLY A 86 -8.55 -10.45 11.79
C GLY A 86 -8.19 -8.98 12.09
N HIS A 87 -7.01 -8.71 12.64
CA HIS A 87 -6.50 -7.36 12.88
C HIS A 87 -5.87 -6.80 11.60
N LEU A 88 -6.46 -5.73 11.06
CA LEU A 88 -6.04 -5.07 9.83
C LEU A 88 -5.10 -3.91 10.15
N LYS A 89 -3.79 -4.15 10.00
CA LYS A 89 -2.79 -3.08 10.08
C LYS A 89 -2.48 -2.55 8.69
N ALA A 90 -2.45 -1.22 8.55
CA ALA A 90 -2.23 -0.55 7.27
C ALA A 90 -0.91 0.22 7.22
N PHE A 91 -0.30 0.22 6.04
CA PHE A 91 1.02 0.79 5.76
C PHE A 91 0.97 1.63 4.48
N ASN A 92 2.01 2.43 4.29
CA ASN A 92 2.29 3.05 2.99
C ASN A 92 3.71 2.71 2.51
N THR A 93 3.81 1.70 1.64
CA THR A 93 5.08 1.22 1.10
C THR A 93 5.70 2.19 0.09
N ASP A 94 4.93 3.12 -0.49
CA ASP A 94 5.49 4.18 -1.35
C ASP A 94 6.34 5.14 -0.49
N TYR A 95 5.83 5.54 0.69
CA TYR A 95 6.59 6.33 1.66
C TYR A 95 7.84 5.58 2.15
N ILE A 96 7.69 4.31 2.54
CA ILE A 96 8.81 3.47 3.01
C ILE A 96 9.90 3.39 1.93
N ALA A 97 9.51 3.12 0.67
CA ALA A 97 10.46 3.00 -0.42
C ALA A 97 11.23 4.31 -0.66
N VAL A 98 10.55 5.46 -0.65
CA VAL A 98 11.23 6.76 -0.77
C VAL A 98 12.19 6.98 0.40
N ALA A 99 11.74 6.79 1.65
CA ALA A 99 12.58 6.98 2.83
C ALA A 99 13.85 6.10 2.76
N GLN A 100 13.70 4.82 2.39
CA GLN A 100 14.81 3.89 2.24
C GLN A 100 15.77 4.29 1.11
N LEU A 101 15.26 4.74 -0.03
CA LEU A 101 16.10 5.21 -1.15
C LEU A 101 16.90 6.46 -0.78
N MET A 102 16.28 7.39 -0.06
CA MET A 102 16.96 8.61 0.39
C MET A 102 18.13 8.28 1.33
N GLU A 103 17.91 7.34 2.25
CA GLU A 103 18.93 6.86 3.17
C GLU A 103 20.04 6.08 2.45
N SER A 104 19.68 5.11 1.60
CA SER A 104 20.65 4.25 0.93
C SER A 104 21.53 4.99 -0.08
N HIS A 105 21.01 6.06 -0.68
CA HIS A 105 21.77 6.94 -1.58
C HIS A 105 22.37 8.16 -0.87
N ALA A 106 22.29 8.25 0.45
CA ALA A 106 22.80 9.35 1.26
C ALA A 106 22.39 10.74 0.73
N VAL A 107 21.13 10.86 0.30
CA VAL A 107 20.63 12.09 -0.28
C VAL A 107 20.54 13.16 0.82
N PRO A 108 21.19 14.33 0.65
CA PRO A 108 21.25 15.34 1.69
C PRO A 108 19.87 15.95 1.97
N ARG A 109 19.58 16.19 3.26
CA ARG A 109 18.38 16.93 3.70
C ARG A 109 18.61 18.44 3.58
N SER A 110 18.73 18.92 2.35
CA SER A 110 18.86 20.35 2.01
C SER A 110 17.59 20.88 1.35
N ALA A 111 17.57 22.18 1.01
CA ALA A 111 16.51 22.74 0.20
C ALA A 111 16.33 21.95 -1.11
N PHE A 112 15.10 21.61 -1.45
CA PHE A 112 14.76 20.84 -2.64
C PHE A 112 13.55 21.45 -3.36
N ALA A 113 13.44 21.18 -4.66
CA ALA A 113 12.27 21.49 -5.45
C ALA A 113 11.51 20.20 -5.77
N LEU A 114 10.20 20.18 -5.50
CA LEU A 114 9.32 19.08 -5.85
C LEU A 114 8.34 19.53 -6.94
N ARG A 115 8.41 18.91 -8.12
CA ARG A 115 7.49 19.19 -9.23
C ARG A 115 6.42 18.11 -9.31
N GLY A 116 5.20 18.45 -8.88
CA GLY A 116 4.03 17.58 -8.94
C GLY A 116 3.24 17.60 -7.62
N SER A 117 1.96 17.26 -7.69
CA SER A 117 1.03 17.29 -6.54
C SER A 117 0.18 16.02 -6.39
N GLY A 118 0.58 14.93 -7.06
CA GLY A 118 -0.10 13.63 -6.96
C GLY A 118 0.31 12.79 -5.75
N GLY A 119 -0.19 11.54 -5.67
CA GLY A 119 0.05 10.65 -4.52
C GLY A 119 1.53 10.45 -4.16
N MET A 120 2.39 10.24 -5.16
CA MET A 120 3.84 10.12 -4.93
C MET A 120 4.49 11.44 -4.48
N ALA A 121 3.96 12.59 -4.88
CA ALA A 121 4.45 13.88 -4.39
C ALA A 121 4.24 14.01 -2.88
N LYS A 122 3.10 13.52 -2.36
CA LYS A 122 2.84 13.45 -0.92
C LYS A 122 3.85 12.53 -0.21
N ALA A 123 4.10 11.32 -0.73
CA ALA A 123 5.08 10.41 -0.17
C ALA A 123 6.50 11.03 -0.13
N VAL A 124 6.93 11.66 -1.22
CA VAL A 124 8.24 12.33 -1.32
C VAL A 124 8.35 13.52 -0.37
N ALA A 125 7.36 14.42 -0.36
CA ALA A 125 7.38 15.62 0.48
C ALA A 125 7.46 15.28 1.97
N PHE A 126 6.80 14.21 2.42
CA PHE A 126 6.82 13.79 3.82
C PHE A 126 8.03 12.93 4.19
N ALA A 127 8.62 12.17 3.26
CA ALA A 127 9.88 11.49 3.51
C ALA A 127 11.07 12.46 3.63
N LEU A 128 10.94 13.66 3.04
CA LEU A 128 11.93 14.74 3.06
C LEU A 128 11.71 15.79 4.15
N ARG A 129 10.58 15.73 4.87
CA ARG A 129 10.32 16.55 6.06
C ARG A 129 11.09 16.02 7.26
#